data_AF-A0A1F7QRM1-F1
#
_entry.id   AF-A0A1F7QRM1-F1
#
_cell.length_a   1.000
_cell.length_b   1.000
_cell.length_c   1.000
_cell.angle_alpha   90.00
_cell.angle_beta   90.00
_cell.angle_gamma   90.00
#
_symmetry.space_group_name_H-M   'P 1'
#
loop_
_entity.id
_entity.type
_entity.pdbx_description
1 polymer ?
#
loop_
_entity_poly.entity_id
_entity_poly.type
_entity_poly.pdbx_seq_one_letter_code
_entity_poly.pdbx_strand_id
1 'polypeptide(L)' 'MAVASDQVRADCIEANEFPEWSQQYRVMAVPKVVINDRVQFEGALPERDFLSAVLRAVNGGGT' A
#
# COMPACT_ATOMS: atom_id res chain seq x y z
N MET A 1 -10.90 4.30 2.72
CA MET A 1 -9.81 5.10 3.33
C MET A 1 -9.46 6.32 2.48
N ALA A 2 -9.13 6.21 1.18
CA ALA A 2 -8.77 7.40 0.36
C ALA A 2 -9.84 8.49 0.30
N VAL A 3 -11.12 8.11 0.17
CA VAL A 3 -12.26 9.05 0.17
C VAL A 3 -12.40 9.89 1.46
N ALA A 4 -11.74 9.49 2.55
CA ALA A 4 -11.83 10.20 3.82
C ALA A 4 -10.85 11.37 3.93
N SER A 5 -9.89 11.51 3.00
CA SER A 5 -8.88 12.57 3.03
C SER A 5 -8.32 12.86 1.65
N ASP A 6 -8.35 14.12 1.24
CA ASP A 6 -7.77 14.58 -0.04
C ASP A 6 -6.24 14.41 -0.12
N GLN A 7 -5.59 14.15 1.01
CA GLN A 7 -4.14 13.90 1.09
C GLN A 7 -3.77 12.45 0.71
N VAL A 8 -4.76 11.56 0.55
CA VAL A 8 -4.53 10.15 0.27
C VAL A 8 -5.07 9.81 -1.12
N ARG A 9 -4.16 9.39 -2.02
CA ARG A 9 -4.52 8.76 -3.29
C ARG A 9 -4.34 7.25 -3.16
N ALA A 10 -5.29 6.50 -3.69
CA ALA A 10 -5.22 5.04 -3.71
C ALA A 10 -5.76 4.53 -5.03
N ASP A 11 -4.99 3.65 -5.66
CA ASP A 11 -5.34 2.98 -6.90
C ASP A 11 -5.39 1.47 -6.65
N CYS A 12 -6.41 0.81 -7.19
CA CYS A 12 -6.51 -0.65 -7.18
C CYS A 12 -5.96 -1.16 -8.52
N ILE A 13 -4.97 -2.03 -8.45
CA ILE A 13 -4.26 -2.54 -9.63
C ILE A 13 -4.49 -4.05 -9.73
N GLU A 14 -4.94 -4.50 -10.90
CA GLU A 14 -5.08 -5.93 -11.20
C GLU A 14 -3.71 -6.53 -11.50
N ALA A 15 -3.17 -7.30 -10.56
CA ALA A 15 -1.80 -7.82 -10.62
C ALA A 15 -1.49 -8.65 -11.88
N ASN A 16 -2.50 -9.32 -12.44
CA ASN A 16 -2.38 -10.14 -13.64
C ASN A 16 -2.27 -9.33 -14.93
N GLU A 17 -2.73 -8.07 -14.93
CA GLU A 17 -2.62 -7.16 -16.09
C GLU A 17 -1.26 -6.47 -16.15
N PHE A 18 -0.54 -6.38 -15.01
CA PHE A 18 0.75 -5.70 -14.88
C PHE A 18 1.81 -6.64 -14.27
N PRO A 19 2.21 -7.71 -14.99
CA PRO A 19 3.15 -8.71 -14.48
C PRO A 19 4.53 -8.12 -14.09
N GLU A 20 4.97 -7.05 -14.75
CA GLU A 20 6.19 -6.32 -14.44
C GLU A 20 6.14 -5.63 -13.07
N TRP A 21 5.00 -5.05 -12.71
CA TRP A 21 4.80 -4.45 -11.38
C TRP A 21 4.66 -5.52 -10.31
N SER A 22 4.00 -6.63 -10.64
CA SER A 22 3.95 -7.81 -9.76
C SER A 22 5.34 -8.34 -9.45
N GLN A 23 6.25 -8.38 -10.44
CA GLN A 23 7.64 -8.75 -10.22
C GLN A 23 8.40 -7.69 -9.41
N GLN A 24 8.26 -6.41 -9.76
CA GLN A 24 8.94 -5.29 -9.08
C GLN A 24 8.60 -5.24 -7.58
N TYR A 25 7.33 -5.34 -7.23
CA TYR A 25 6.86 -5.34 -5.84
C TYR A 25 6.85 -6.73 -5.19
N ARG A 26 7.33 -7.76 -5.91
CA ARG A 26 7.35 -9.16 -5.44
C ARG A 26 6.00 -9.59 -4.86
N VAL A 27 4.95 -9.47 -5.68
CA VAL A 27 3.59 -9.88 -5.32
C VAL A 27 3.55 -11.41 -5.32
N MET A 28 3.47 -12.00 -4.12
CA MET A 28 3.36 -13.46 -3.95
C MET A 28 1.94 -13.88 -3.57
N ALA A 29 1.21 -12.99 -2.89
CA ALA A 29 -0.18 -13.17 -2.52
C ALA A 29 -0.95 -11.85 -2.69
N VAL A 30 -2.25 -11.96 -2.96
CA VAL A 30 -3.17 -10.82 -3.08
C VAL A 30 -4.21 -10.85 -1.95
N PRO A 31 -4.67 -9.68 -1.45
CA PRO A 31 -4.25 -8.33 -1.84
C PRO A 31 -2.85 -7.99 -1.30
N LYS A 32 -2.05 -7.28 -2.10
CA LYS A 32 -0.80 -6.65 -1.67
C LYS A 32 -1.01 -5.13 -1.68
N VAL A 33 -0.61 -4.47 -0.60
CA VAL A 33 -0.66 -3.01 -0.49
C VAL A 33 0.75 -2.48 -0.44
N VAL A 34 1.04 -1.47 -1.26
CA VAL A 34 2.29 -0.73 -1.28
C VAL A 34 1.97 0.74 -1.07
N ILE A 35 2.64 1.39 -0.13
CA ILE A 35 2.40 2.79 0.25
C ILE A 35 3.72 3.56 0.07
N ASN A 36 3.70 4.53 -0.85
CA ASN A 36 4.83 5.40 -1.18
C ASN A 36 6.16 4.64 -1.41
N ASP A 37 6.10 3.42 -1.97
CA ASP A 37 7.24 2.52 -2.18
C ASP A 37 8.09 2.22 -0.94
N ARG A 38 7.53 2.47 0.25
CA ARG A 38 8.25 2.41 1.54
C ARG A 38 7.69 1.35 2.47
N VAL A 39 6.36 1.28 2.54
CA VAL A 39 5.66 0.32 3.41
C VAL A 39 4.86 -0.62 2.54
N GLN A 40 4.98 -1.91 2.81
CA GLN A 40 4.27 -2.94 2.08
C GLN A 40 3.80 -4.06 3.01
N PHE A 41 2.64 -4.64 2.69
CA PHE A 41 2.11 -5.81 3.38
C PHE A 41 1.16 -6.59 2.47
N GLU A 42 0.91 -7.84 2.83
CA GLU A 42 0.02 -8.76 2.14
C GLU A 42 -1.15 -9.14 3.04
N GLY A 43 -2.31 -9.39 2.43
CA GLY A 43 -3.55 -9.70 3.12
C GLY A 43 -4.34 -8.46 3.56
N ALA A 44 -5.57 -8.71 4.01
CA ALA A 44 -6.42 -7.67 4.55
C ALA A 44 -6.08 -7.41 6.03
N LEU A 45 -5.69 -6.19 6.35
CA LEU A 45 -5.44 -5.75 7.73
C LEU A 45 -6.69 -5.09 8.32
N PRO A 46 -6.90 -5.16 9.65
CA PRO A 46 -7.84 -4.30 10.35
C PRO A 46 -7.54 -2.82 10.10
N GLU A 47 -8.58 -1.97 10.13
CA GLU A 47 -8.47 -0.54 9.80
C GLU A 47 -7.41 0.19 10.63
N ARG A 48 -7.31 -0.10 11.93
CA ARG A 48 -6.33 0.52 12.84
C ARG A 48 -4.89 0.21 12.43
N ASP A 49 -4.63 -1.03 12.04
CA ASP A 49 -3.29 -1.47 11.62
C ASP A 49 -2.93 -0.91 10.25
N PHE A 50 -3.92 -0.81 9.35
CA PHE A 50 -3.77 -0.15 8.06
C PHE A 50 -3.41 1.33 8.23
N LEU A 51 -4.11 2.05 9.10
CA LEU A 51 -3.82 3.47 9.38
C LEU A 51 -2.41 3.63 9.95
N SER A 52 -1.98 2.74 10.85
CA SER A 52 -0.61 2.73 11.37
C SER A 52 0.42 2.57 10.25
N ALA A 53 0.17 1.68 9.28
CA ALA A 53 1.04 1.51 8.11
C ALA A 53 1.12 2.79 7.25
N VAL A 54 0.00 3.48 7.02
CA VAL A 54 -0.03 4.76 6.30
C VAL A 54 0.80 5.83 7.04
N LEU A 55 0.60 5.96 8.35
CA LEU A 55 1.34 6.93 9.18
C LEU A 55 2.84 6.65 9.19
N ARG A 56 3.24 5.37 9.22
CA ARG A 56 4.66 4.98 9.12
C ARG A 56 5.27 5.38 7.77
N ALA A 57 4.51 5.27 6.67
CA ALA A 57 5.01 5.61 5.34
C ALA A 57 5.28 7.12 5.17
N VAL A 58 4.51 7.98 5.86
CA VAL A 58 4.68 9.45 5.81
C VAL A 58 5.66 9.97 6.86
N ASN A 59 5.73 9.36 8.05
CA ASN A 59 6.60 9.81 9.13
C ASN A 59 8.07 9.41 8.97
N GLY A 60 8.41 8.49 8.05
CA GLY A 60 9.79 8.13 7.70
C GLY A 60 10.58 9.22 6.94
N GLY A 61 10.11 10.47 6.93
CA GLY A 61 10.73 11.63 6.27
C GLY A 61 11.18 12.75 7.23
N GLY A 62 11.37 12.45 8.51
CA GLY A 62 11.74 13.47 9.52
C GLY A 62 12.57 12.92 10.67
N THR A 63 13.82 12.56 10.38
CA THR A 63 15.09 12.74 11.12
C THR A 63 16.15 11.88 10.45
#